data_AF-A0A8X6KMF6-F1
#
_entry.id   AF-A0A8X6KMF6-F1
#
_cell.length_a   1.000
_cell.length_b   1.000
_cell.length_c   1.000
_cell.angle_alpha   90.00
_cell.angle_beta   90.00
_cell.angle_gamma   90.00
#
_symmetry.space_group_name_H-M   'P 1'
#
loop_
_entity.id
_entity.type
_entity.pdbx_description
1 polymer ?
#
loop_
_entity_poly.entity_id
_entity_poly.type
_entity_poly.pdbx_seq_one_letter_code
_entity_poly.pdbx_strand_id
1 'polypeptide(L)'
;GIAGTDVAKEASDIILTDDNFTSIVKAVMWGRNVYDSIAKFLQFQLTVNVVAVIVAFVGACAIEDSPLKAVQMLWVNLIMDTLASLALATEMPTSQLLLRKPYGRTKPLISRTMMKNILGHAIYQLTIIFTLLFIGHRIFDIDSGMYAPLHSPPTQHFTIIFNTFVMMTLFNEINARKIHGERNIFEGLLTNPVFYSILIITAASQVVIVQFGGRAFSTAPLSLDQWLWCLFFGAGVLVWGQCITTIPTKKIPKTFTWGSGNPEDLDAGGSLVEDTSRGSISQEVKRTGQILWIRGLTRLQTQLSLQSSMSLQVIGGELQDRLIPVPYSKAATDEAVSWIAI
;
A
#
# COMPACT_ATOMS: atom_id res chain seq x y z
N GLY A 1 -13.24 34.77 -13.32
CA GLY A 1 -13.13 34.70 -14.78
C GLY A 1 -13.55 35.99 -15.38
N ILE A 2 -13.93 35.96 -16.67
CA ILE A 2 -14.37 37.02 -17.61
C ILE A 2 -14.42 38.46 -17.08
N ALA A 3 -15.11 38.73 -15.97
CA ALA A 3 -15.23 40.06 -15.36
C ALA A 3 -14.13 40.46 -14.34
N GLY A 4 -13.17 39.58 -14.04
CA GLY A 4 -12.16 39.73 -13.01
C GLY A 4 -10.87 40.38 -13.51
N THR A 5 -10.28 41.24 -12.68
CA THR A 5 -9.01 41.91 -12.95
C THR A 5 -7.84 40.92 -12.96
N ASP A 6 -6.78 41.22 -13.71
CA ASP A 6 -5.63 40.32 -13.81
C ASP A 6 -4.89 40.18 -12.47
N VAL A 7 -4.88 41.23 -11.64
CA VAL A 7 -4.38 41.17 -10.26
C VAL A 7 -5.17 40.17 -9.41
N ALA A 8 -6.50 40.12 -9.56
CA ALA A 8 -7.32 39.14 -8.84
C ALA A 8 -7.10 37.71 -9.36
N LYS A 9 -6.82 37.54 -10.66
CA LYS A 9 -6.48 36.23 -11.25
C LYS A 9 -5.13 35.72 -10.71
N GLU A 10 -4.12 36.57 -10.65
CA GLU A 10 -2.80 36.21 -10.12
C GLU A 10 -2.82 35.90 -8.61
N ALA A 11 -3.70 36.56 -7.85
CA ALA A 11 -3.85 36.32 -6.42
C ALA A 11 -4.70 35.09 -6.05
N SER A 12 -5.36 34.44 -7.02
CA SER A 12 -6.33 33.36 -6.77
C SER A 12 -5.74 31.97 -7.02
N ASP A 13 -6.03 31.00 -6.14
CA ASP A 13 -5.62 29.60 -6.32
C ASP A 13 -6.44 28.87 -7.40
N ILE A 14 -7.68 29.29 -7.63
CA ILE A 14 -8.60 28.72 -8.62
C ILE A 14 -9.32 29.85 -9.35
N ILE A 15 -9.28 29.83 -10.68
CA ILE A 15 -9.96 30.81 -11.54
C ILE A 15 -11.16 30.13 -12.21
N LEU A 16 -12.36 30.66 -11.99
CA LEU A 16 -13.55 30.24 -12.75
C LEU A 16 -13.44 30.77 -14.18
N THR A 17 -13.64 29.93 -15.18
CA THR A 17 -13.58 30.32 -16.59
C THR A 17 -14.90 30.88 -17.11
N ASP A 18 -16.02 30.49 -16.51
CA ASP A 18 -17.39 30.78 -16.96
C ASP A 18 -18.19 31.69 -16.01
N ASP A 19 -17.55 32.20 -14.94
CA ASP A 19 -18.14 33.05 -13.90
C ASP A 19 -19.46 32.51 -13.29
N ASN A 20 -19.66 31.19 -13.32
CA ASN A 20 -20.85 30.53 -12.80
C ASN A 20 -20.62 29.96 -11.40
N PHE A 21 -21.52 30.26 -10.45
CA PHE A 21 -21.50 29.67 -9.10
C PHE A 21 -21.59 28.14 -9.11
N THR A 22 -22.20 27.55 -10.14
CA THR A 22 -22.26 26.09 -10.33
C THR A 22 -20.87 25.47 -10.46
N SER A 23 -19.92 26.19 -11.06
CA SER A 23 -18.53 25.74 -11.21
C SER A 23 -17.81 25.66 -9.86
N ILE A 24 -18.18 26.50 -8.89
CA ILE A 24 -17.69 26.41 -7.51
C ILE A 24 -18.19 25.12 -6.85
N VAL A 25 -19.49 24.80 -6.99
CA VAL A 25 -20.07 23.57 -6.42
C VAL A 25 -19.41 22.33 -7.03
N LYS A 26 -19.17 22.33 -8.35
CA LYS A 26 -18.44 21.25 -9.03
C LYS A 26 -17.01 21.12 -8.52
N ALA A 27 -16.29 22.23 -8.34
CA ALA A 27 -14.93 22.23 -7.79
C ALA A 27 -14.89 21.64 -6.38
N VAL A 28 -15.85 22.00 -5.51
CA VAL A 28 -15.98 21.42 -4.16
C VAL A 28 -16.27 19.92 -4.23
N MET A 29 -17.16 19.48 -5.13
CA MET A 29 -17.46 18.06 -5.33
C MET A 29 -16.21 17.27 -5.73
N TRP A 30 -15.42 17.80 -6.67
CA TRP A 30 -14.15 17.22 -7.10
C TRP A 30 -13.12 17.18 -5.96
N GLY A 31 -12.98 18.25 -5.19
CA GLY A 31 -12.07 18.28 -4.03
C GLY A 31 -12.41 17.22 -2.98
N ARG A 32 -13.70 17.00 -2.72
CA ARG A 32 -14.17 15.93 -1.82
C ARG A 32 -13.88 14.54 -2.38
N ASN A 33 -14.04 14.36 -3.69
CA ASN A 33 -13.74 13.10 -4.36
C ASN A 33 -12.25 12.75 -4.28
N VAL A 34 -11.37 13.73 -4.52
CA VAL A 34 -9.90 13.54 -4.40
C VAL A 34 -9.53 13.10 -2.98
N TYR A 35 -10.10 13.74 -1.95
CA TYR A 35 -9.83 13.33 -0.57
C TYR A 35 -10.27 11.88 -0.30
N ASP A 36 -11.47 11.50 -0.75
CA ASP A 36 -11.97 10.14 -0.59
C ASP A 36 -11.11 9.13 -1.37
N SER A 37 -10.67 9.44 -2.59
CA SER A 37 -9.76 8.59 -3.37
C SER A 37 -8.41 8.40 -2.68
N ILE A 38 -7.82 9.45 -2.09
CA ILE A 38 -6.58 9.34 -1.31
C ILE A 38 -6.80 8.43 -0.10
N ALA A 39 -7.92 8.57 0.61
CA ALA A 39 -8.23 7.72 1.75
C ALA A 39 -8.43 6.25 1.34
N LYS A 40 -9.06 5.95 0.19
CA LYS A 40 -9.24 4.59 -0.34
C LYS A 40 -7.87 3.96 -0.64
N PHE A 41 -7.03 4.70 -1.35
CA PHE A 41 -5.68 4.28 -1.68
C PHE A 41 -4.85 4.02 -0.42
N LEU A 42 -4.87 4.93 0.56
CA LEU A 42 -4.16 4.72 1.82
C LEU A 42 -4.68 3.50 2.59
N GLN A 43 -5.99 3.21 2.55
CA GLN A 43 -6.55 2.06 3.25
C GLN A 43 -6.01 0.76 2.65
N PHE A 44 -6.02 0.70 1.32
CA PHE A 44 -5.48 -0.42 0.57
C PHE A 44 -3.97 -0.60 0.83
N GLN A 45 -3.20 0.47 0.61
CA GLN A 45 -1.74 0.49 0.73
C GLN A 45 -1.26 0.12 2.14
N LEU A 46 -1.91 0.65 3.18
CA LEU A 46 -1.53 0.34 4.56
C LEU A 46 -1.85 -1.11 4.93
N THR A 47 -2.99 -1.65 4.49
CA THR A 47 -3.37 -3.06 4.76
C THR A 47 -2.31 -4.01 4.22
N VAL A 48 -1.98 -3.83 2.95
CA VAL A 48 -1.00 -4.60 2.22
C VAL A 48 0.38 -4.53 2.88
N ASN A 49 0.86 -3.32 3.17
CA ASN A 49 2.19 -3.13 3.74
C ASN A 49 2.33 -3.76 5.13
N VAL A 50 1.29 -3.65 5.96
CA VAL A 50 1.27 -4.31 7.28
C VAL A 50 1.39 -5.83 7.13
N VAL A 51 0.64 -6.42 6.21
CA VAL A 51 0.71 -7.87 5.95
C VAL A 51 2.08 -8.26 5.41
N ALA A 52 2.60 -7.53 4.42
CA ALA A 52 3.89 -7.81 3.80
C ALA A 52 5.04 -7.79 4.82
N VAL A 53 5.09 -6.76 5.67
CA VAL A 53 6.13 -6.63 6.72
C VAL A 53 6.03 -7.76 7.74
N ILE A 54 4.82 -8.09 8.21
CA ILE A 54 4.64 -9.15 9.21
C ILE A 54 4.97 -10.53 8.62
N VAL A 55 4.58 -10.79 7.37
CA VAL A 55 4.91 -12.05 6.67
C VAL A 55 6.41 -12.18 6.47
N ALA A 56 7.08 -11.12 6.02
CA ALA A 56 8.53 -11.13 5.83
C ALA A 56 9.26 -11.36 7.17
N PHE A 57 8.84 -10.67 8.23
CA PHE A 57 9.42 -10.80 9.56
C PHE A 57 9.24 -12.22 10.13
N VAL A 58 8.01 -12.72 10.15
CA VAL A 58 7.71 -14.06 10.69
C VAL A 58 8.35 -15.15 9.83
N GLY A 59 8.37 -14.98 8.50
CA GLY A 59 9.05 -15.86 7.57
C GLY A 59 10.54 -15.97 7.87
N ALA A 60 11.22 -14.83 7.97
CA ALA A 60 12.64 -14.78 8.32
C ALA A 60 12.93 -15.40 9.70
N CYS A 61 12.07 -15.20 10.70
CA CYS A 61 12.26 -15.81 12.01
C CYS A 61 11.98 -17.32 12.07
N ALA A 62 11.05 -17.82 11.26
CA ALA A 62 10.60 -19.22 11.34
C ALA A 62 11.33 -20.15 10.36
N ILE A 63 11.73 -19.65 9.19
CA ILE A 63 12.23 -20.43 8.05
C ILE A 63 13.64 -19.98 7.65
N GLU A 64 14.18 -18.92 8.28
CA GLU A 64 15.48 -18.30 7.93
C GLU A 64 15.55 -17.76 6.47
N ASP A 65 14.44 -17.79 5.74
CA ASP A 65 14.26 -17.21 4.40
C ASP A 65 12.86 -16.56 4.30
N SER A 66 12.73 -15.58 3.42
CA SER A 66 11.46 -14.92 3.16
C SER A 66 10.57 -15.80 2.26
N PRO A 67 9.28 -16.01 2.61
CA PRO A 67 8.36 -16.78 1.77
C PRO A 67 8.03 -16.11 0.44
N LEU A 68 8.35 -14.82 0.30
CA LEU A 68 8.23 -14.05 -0.93
C LEU A 68 9.61 -13.61 -1.40
N LYS A 69 9.98 -13.97 -2.63
CA LYS A 69 11.28 -13.60 -3.22
C LYS A 69 11.29 -12.11 -3.60
N ALA A 70 12.49 -11.52 -3.70
CA ALA A 70 12.65 -10.10 -3.97
C ALA A 70 11.92 -9.62 -5.25
N VAL A 71 11.99 -10.40 -6.34
CA VAL A 71 11.32 -10.07 -7.60
C VAL A 71 9.78 -10.14 -7.47
N GLN A 72 9.28 -11.09 -6.69
CA GLN A 72 7.84 -11.21 -6.40
C GLN A 72 7.35 -10.00 -5.60
N MET A 73 8.12 -9.56 -4.60
CA MET A 73 7.82 -8.37 -3.81
C MET A 73 7.83 -7.09 -4.67
N LEU A 74 8.75 -6.98 -5.63
CA LEU A 74 8.78 -5.86 -6.57
C LEU A 74 7.53 -5.81 -7.44
N TRP A 75 7.11 -6.96 -7.98
CA TRP A 75 5.88 -7.07 -8.77
C TRP A 75 4.64 -6.68 -7.98
N VAL A 76 4.56 -7.20 -6.77
CA VAL A 76 3.47 -6.91 -5.85
C VAL A 76 3.39 -5.41 -5.59
N ASN A 77 4.51 -4.74 -5.29
CA ASN A 77 4.52 -3.30 -5.08
C ASN A 77 4.23 -2.49 -6.35
N LEU A 78 4.68 -2.93 -7.52
CA LEU A 78 4.33 -2.27 -8.77
C LEU A 78 2.81 -2.22 -8.96
N ILE A 79 2.13 -3.36 -8.83
CA ILE A 79 0.68 -3.42 -8.98
C ILE A 79 -0.01 -2.59 -7.88
N MET A 80 0.36 -2.80 -6.62
CA MET A 80 -0.39 -2.25 -5.49
C MET A 80 -0.20 -0.74 -5.34
N ASP A 81 0.99 -0.22 -5.64
CA ASP A 81 1.28 1.18 -5.42
C ASP A 81 0.93 2.00 -6.65
N THR A 82 1.27 1.51 -7.84
CA THR A 82 1.13 2.30 -9.08
C THR A 82 -0.20 2.03 -9.79
N LEU A 83 -0.58 0.76 -9.98
CA LEU A 83 -1.81 0.44 -10.70
C LEU A 83 -3.04 0.66 -9.82
N ALA A 84 -3.00 0.27 -8.54
CA ALA A 84 -4.14 0.49 -7.65
C ALA A 84 -4.34 1.98 -7.29
N SER A 85 -3.27 2.78 -7.19
CA SER A 85 -3.42 4.24 -7.02
C SER A 85 -4.11 4.86 -8.25
N LEU A 86 -3.73 4.46 -9.46
CA LEU A 86 -4.39 4.90 -10.68
C LEU A 86 -5.86 4.46 -10.74
N ALA A 87 -6.14 3.20 -10.37
CA ALA A 87 -7.49 2.64 -10.37
C ALA A 87 -8.42 3.38 -9.37
N LEU A 88 -7.93 3.67 -8.16
CA LEU A 88 -8.70 4.32 -7.10
C LEU A 88 -8.77 5.86 -7.25
N ALA A 89 -7.78 6.48 -7.88
CA ALA A 89 -7.77 7.92 -8.14
C ALA A 89 -8.70 8.33 -9.28
N THR A 90 -9.02 7.42 -10.20
CA THR A 90 -9.86 7.69 -11.38
C THR A 90 -11.36 7.53 -11.13
N GLU A 91 -11.79 7.27 -9.89
CA GLU A 91 -13.22 7.22 -9.57
C GLU A 91 -13.90 8.58 -9.77
N MET A 92 -15.04 8.56 -10.47
CA MET A 92 -15.81 9.78 -10.74
C MET A 92 -16.56 10.27 -9.48
N PRO A 93 -16.68 11.60 -9.30
CA PRO A 93 -17.42 12.16 -8.17
C PRO A 93 -18.91 11.81 -8.24
N THR A 94 -19.51 11.52 -7.09
CA THR A 94 -20.96 11.27 -6.96
C THR A 94 -21.64 12.41 -6.20
N SER A 95 -22.90 12.70 -6.53
CA SER A 95 -23.70 13.74 -5.86
C SER A 95 -23.93 13.45 -4.37
N GLN A 96 -23.88 12.17 -3.98
CA GLN A 96 -23.96 11.74 -2.58
C GLN A 96 -22.83 12.30 -1.72
N LEU A 97 -21.68 12.64 -2.31
CA LEU A 97 -20.59 13.31 -1.60
C LEU A 97 -21.07 14.62 -0.97
N LEU A 98 -21.92 15.39 -1.66
CA LEU A 98 -22.38 16.70 -1.17
C LEU A 98 -23.35 16.62 0.01
N LEU A 99 -24.04 15.49 0.21
CA LEU A 99 -24.98 15.29 1.32
C LEU A 99 -24.30 15.16 2.68
N ARG A 100 -22.99 14.87 2.70
CA ARG A 100 -22.23 14.67 3.94
C ARG A 100 -21.69 16.01 4.45
N LYS A 101 -21.59 16.17 5.77
CA LYS A 101 -20.90 17.32 6.39
C LYS A 101 -19.44 17.38 5.91
N PRO A 102 -18.85 18.59 5.76
CA PRO A 102 -17.46 18.74 5.36
C PRO A 102 -16.52 18.08 6.37
N TYR A 103 -15.36 17.62 5.88
CA TYR A 103 -14.30 17.12 6.73
C TYR A 103 -13.77 18.24 7.62
N GLY A 104 -13.67 18.00 8.94
CA GLY A 104 -13.12 18.98 9.88
C GLY A 104 -11.61 19.08 9.73
N ARG A 105 -11.05 20.28 9.87
CA ARG A 105 -9.60 20.55 9.72
C ARG A 105 -8.71 19.72 10.65
N THR A 106 -9.24 19.31 11.80
CA THR A 106 -8.55 18.53 12.84
C THR A 106 -8.85 17.04 12.77
N LYS A 107 -9.65 16.58 11.80
CA LYS A 107 -9.95 15.15 11.70
C LYS A 107 -8.73 14.39 11.18
N PRO A 108 -8.37 13.27 11.83
CA PRO A 108 -7.29 12.41 11.35
C PRO A 108 -7.61 11.86 9.97
N LEU A 109 -6.59 11.78 9.12
CA LEU A 109 -6.70 11.23 7.76
C LEU A 109 -7.16 9.76 7.78
N ILE A 110 -6.67 8.99 8.77
CA ILE A 110 -7.09 7.61 9.00
C ILE A 110 -8.22 7.61 10.03
N SER A 111 -9.44 7.41 9.53
CA SER A 111 -10.61 7.27 10.39
C SER A 111 -10.60 5.93 11.15
N ARG A 112 -11.34 5.83 12.25
CA ARG A 112 -11.48 4.57 13.00
C ARG A 112 -12.10 3.45 12.18
N THR A 113 -13.02 3.79 11.28
CA THR A 113 -13.65 2.82 10.37
C THR A 113 -12.63 2.28 9.38
N MET A 114 -11.81 3.16 8.80
CA MET A 114 -10.72 2.78 7.89
C MET A 114 -9.71 1.89 8.61
N MET A 115 -9.34 2.25 9.82
CA MET A 115 -8.40 1.49 10.64
C MET A 115 -8.94 0.11 11.07
N LYS A 116 -10.23 0.02 11.38
CA LYS A 116 -10.92 -1.27 11.59
C LYS A 116 -10.81 -2.15 10.35
N ASN A 117 -11.05 -1.59 9.17
CA ASN A 117 -10.97 -2.33 7.92
C ASN A 117 -9.53 -2.79 7.64
N ILE A 118 -8.53 -1.91 7.85
CA ILE A 118 -7.11 -2.23 7.70
C ILE A 118 -6.74 -3.43 8.57
N LEU A 119 -6.98 -3.35 9.88
CA LEU A 119 -6.64 -4.46 10.78
C LEU A 119 -7.44 -5.72 10.50
N GLY A 120 -8.75 -5.59 10.23
CA GLY A 120 -9.61 -6.73 9.97
C GLY A 120 -9.19 -7.52 8.74
N HIS A 121 -8.80 -6.84 7.65
CA HIS A 121 -8.27 -7.47 6.46
C HIS A 121 -6.85 -8.00 6.67
N ALA A 122 -5.99 -7.27 7.40
CA ALA A 122 -4.64 -7.72 7.71
C ALA A 122 -4.66 -9.03 8.52
N ILE A 123 -5.52 -9.14 9.53
CA ILE A 123 -5.67 -10.37 10.34
C ILE A 123 -6.10 -11.56 9.47
N TYR A 124 -7.09 -11.37 8.58
CA TYR A 124 -7.52 -12.43 7.67
C TYR A 124 -6.38 -12.88 6.74
N GLN A 125 -5.71 -11.93 6.07
CA GLN A 125 -4.63 -12.26 5.14
C GLN A 125 -3.47 -12.95 5.86
N LEU A 126 -3.08 -12.49 7.06
CA LEU A 126 -2.04 -13.13 7.87
C LEU A 126 -2.43 -14.54 8.29
N THR A 127 -3.68 -14.75 8.70
CA THR A 127 -4.17 -16.08 9.12
C THR A 127 -4.07 -17.06 7.96
N ILE A 128 -4.52 -16.66 6.76
CA ILE A 128 -4.45 -17.51 5.57
C ILE A 128 -2.99 -17.75 5.15
N ILE A 129 -2.16 -16.70 5.06
CA ILE A 129 -0.76 -16.85 4.64
C ILE A 129 0.01 -17.73 5.61
N PHE A 130 -0.14 -17.55 6.92
CA PHE A 130 0.55 -18.40 7.89
C PHE A 130 0.02 -19.83 7.89
N THR A 131 -1.28 -20.03 7.68
CA THR A 131 -1.84 -21.38 7.50
C THR A 131 -1.22 -22.06 6.27
N LEU A 132 -1.12 -21.35 5.15
CA LEU A 132 -0.47 -21.86 3.94
C LEU A 132 1.03 -22.06 4.13
N LEU A 133 1.70 -21.20 4.88
CA LEU A 133 3.13 -21.29 5.17
C LEU A 133 3.45 -22.55 5.97
N PHE A 134 2.78 -22.76 7.11
CA PHE A 134 3.10 -23.86 8.03
C PHE A 134 2.40 -25.17 7.69
N ILE A 135 1.16 -25.12 7.19
CA ILE A 135 0.28 -26.30 7.03
C ILE A 135 -0.02 -26.57 5.55
N GLY A 136 0.29 -25.63 4.64
CA GLY A 136 0.00 -25.77 3.21
C GLY A 136 0.58 -27.02 2.58
N HIS A 137 1.79 -27.43 2.99
CA HIS A 137 2.41 -28.65 2.46
C HIS A 137 1.57 -29.91 2.75
N ARG A 138 0.85 -29.97 3.89
CA ARG A 138 -0.04 -31.09 4.23
C ARG A 138 -1.42 -30.98 3.59
N ILE A 139 -1.91 -29.76 3.39
CA ILE A 139 -3.25 -29.52 2.83
C ILE A 139 -3.28 -29.84 1.35
N PHE A 140 -2.21 -29.51 0.63
CA PHE A 140 -2.13 -29.70 -0.82
C PHE A 140 -1.36 -30.96 -1.23
N ASP A 141 -0.84 -31.73 -0.28
CA ASP A 141 0.00 -32.92 -0.50
C ASP A 141 1.19 -32.63 -1.44
N ILE A 142 1.90 -31.54 -1.15
CA ILE A 142 3.05 -31.06 -1.94
C ILE A 142 4.30 -31.12 -1.07
N ASP A 143 5.44 -31.40 -1.69
CA ASP A 143 6.75 -31.29 -1.06
C ASP A 143 6.94 -29.91 -0.41
N SER A 144 7.29 -29.91 0.88
CA SER A 144 7.48 -28.70 1.65
C SER A 144 8.68 -27.91 1.13
N GLY A 145 8.46 -26.64 0.79
CA GLY A 145 9.53 -25.74 0.38
C GLY A 145 10.37 -25.20 1.54
N MET A 146 9.93 -25.37 2.79
CA MET A 146 10.52 -24.67 3.95
C MET A 146 11.96 -25.07 4.29
N TYR A 147 12.44 -26.24 3.85
CA TYR A 147 13.82 -26.71 4.08
C TYR A 147 14.54 -27.04 2.78
N ALA A 148 14.04 -26.49 1.66
CA ALA A 148 14.64 -26.72 0.37
C ALA A 148 16.04 -26.06 0.35
N PRO A 149 17.13 -26.78 0.00
CA PRO A 149 18.47 -26.19 -0.08
C PRO A 149 18.48 -24.97 -1.02
N LEU A 150 19.43 -24.05 -0.81
CA LEU A 150 19.50 -22.74 -1.47
C LEU A 150 19.50 -22.75 -3.02
N HIS A 151 19.66 -23.91 -3.66
CA HIS A 151 19.61 -24.12 -5.12
C HIS A 151 18.48 -25.05 -5.59
N SER A 152 17.45 -25.21 -4.75
CA SER A 152 16.29 -26.02 -5.10
C SER A 152 15.48 -25.35 -6.21
N PRO A 153 14.87 -26.13 -7.11
CA PRO A 153 13.92 -25.59 -8.07
C PRO A 153 12.79 -24.86 -7.34
N PRO A 154 12.18 -23.84 -7.97
CA PRO A 154 11.07 -23.10 -7.38
C PRO A 154 9.97 -24.07 -6.95
N THR A 155 9.56 -23.99 -5.69
CA THR A 155 8.58 -24.93 -5.13
C THR A 155 7.16 -24.45 -5.41
N GLN A 156 6.27 -25.40 -5.67
CA GLN A 156 4.85 -25.11 -5.81
C GLN A 156 4.27 -24.52 -4.52
N HIS A 157 4.80 -24.91 -3.36
CA HIS A 157 4.39 -24.40 -2.05
C HIS A 157 4.54 -22.87 -1.92
N PHE A 158 5.71 -22.31 -2.20
CA PHE A 158 5.90 -20.84 -2.16
C PHE A 158 5.14 -20.14 -3.28
N THR A 159 4.94 -20.79 -4.43
CA THR A 159 4.15 -20.21 -5.52
C THR A 159 2.67 -20.11 -5.15
N ILE A 160 2.10 -21.07 -4.41
CA ILE A 160 0.74 -20.99 -3.88
C ILE A 160 0.61 -19.84 -2.89
N ILE A 161 1.61 -19.63 -2.02
CA ILE A 161 1.62 -18.50 -1.06
C ILE A 161 1.64 -17.17 -1.82
N PHE A 162 2.55 -17.01 -2.78
CA PHE A 162 2.63 -15.84 -3.63
C PHE A 162 1.32 -15.58 -4.40
N ASN A 163 0.77 -16.60 -5.05
CA ASN A 163 -0.45 -16.46 -5.84
C ASN A 163 -1.66 -16.14 -4.96
N THR A 164 -1.80 -16.79 -3.81
CA THR A 164 -2.88 -16.51 -2.86
C THR A 164 -2.76 -15.10 -2.29
N PHE A 165 -1.54 -14.64 -2.00
CA PHE A 165 -1.31 -13.26 -1.55
C PHE A 165 -1.77 -12.24 -2.59
N VAL A 166 -1.35 -12.39 -3.85
CA VAL A 166 -1.77 -11.48 -4.94
C VAL A 166 -3.27 -11.54 -5.19
N MET A 167 -3.88 -12.73 -5.15
CA MET A 167 -5.34 -12.84 -5.31
C MET A 167 -6.08 -12.14 -4.17
N MET A 168 -5.65 -12.35 -2.92
CA MET A 168 -6.23 -11.67 -1.76
C MET A 168 -6.06 -10.15 -1.82
N THR A 169 -4.93 -9.63 -2.33
CA THR A 169 -4.74 -8.18 -2.48
C THR A 169 -5.64 -7.63 -3.59
N LEU A 170 -5.76 -8.31 -4.73
CA LEU A 170 -6.65 -7.91 -5.82
C LEU A 170 -8.12 -7.84 -5.36
N PHE A 171 -8.61 -8.83 -4.62
CA PHE A 171 -9.96 -8.78 -4.04
C PHE A 171 -10.10 -7.75 -2.92
N ASN A 172 -9.04 -7.49 -2.15
CA ASN A 172 -9.05 -6.43 -1.14
C ASN A 172 -9.14 -5.03 -1.76
N GLU A 173 -8.58 -4.82 -2.96
CA GLU A 173 -8.69 -3.56 -3.70
C GLU A 173 -10.16 -3.19 -3.96
N ILE A 174 -10.97 -4.18 -4.31
CA ILE A 174 -12.41 -4.04 -4.51
C ILE A 174 -13.11 -3.60 -3.21
N ASN A 175 -12.77 -4.20 -2.06
CA ASN A 175 -13.30 -3.78 -0.75
C ASN A 175 -12.83 -2.37 -0.34
N ALA A 176 -11.59 -2.00 -0.68
CA ALA A 176 -11.01 -0.72 -0.31
C ALA A 176 -11.70 0.49 -0.96
N ARG A 177 -12.45 0.27 -2.06
CA ARG A 177 -13.27 1.32 -2.70
C ARG A 177 -14.33 1.93 -1.79
N LYS A 178 -14.83 1.18 -0.81
CA LYS A 178 -15.93 1.60 0.07
C LYS A 178 -15.44 1.82 1.51
N ILE A 179 -15.05 3.05 1.84
CA ILE A 179 -14.47 3.39 3.16
C ILE A 179 -15.53 3.61 4.23
N HIS A 180 -16.71 4.11 3.84
CA HIS A 180 -17.70 4.63 4.79
C HIS A 180 -18.72 3.59 5.29
N GLY A 181 -18.42 2.29 5.14
CA GLY A 181 -19.27 1.20 5.62
C GLY A 181 -20.47 0.90 4.71
N GLU A 182 -20.36 1.23 3.42
CA GLU A 182 -21.37 0.88 2.42
C GLU A 182 -21.32 -0.64 2.17
N ARG A 183 -22.48 -1.31 2.26
CA ARG A 183 -22.60 -2.77 2.13
C ARG A 183 -22.51 -3.28 0.69
N ASN A 184 -22.72 -2.41 -0.29
CA ASN A 184 -22.70 -2.77 -1.71
C ASN A 184 -21.31 -2.50 -2.31
N ILE A 185 -20.44 -3.50 -2.22
CA ILE A 185 -19.06 -3.40 -2.73
C ILE A 185 -19.03 -3.44 -4.28
N PHE A 186 -20.00 -4.12 -4.90
CA PHE A 186 -20.10 -4.26 -6.36
C PHE A 186 -20.84 -3.09 -7.04
N GLU A 187 -21.49 -2.22 -6.28
CA GLU A 187 -22.23 -1.09 -6.84
C GLU A 187 -21.27 -0.04 -7.40
N GLY A 188 -21.41 0.25 -8.70
CA GLY A 188 -20.51 1.17 -9.42
C GLY A 188 -19.18 0.54 -9.85
N LEU A 189 -19.05 -0.81 -9.78
CA LEU A 189 -17.81 -1.47 -10.14
C LEU A 189 -17.48 -1.34 -11.63
N LEU A 190 -18.48 -1.54 -12.48
CA LEU A 190 -18.40 -1.47 -13.94
C LEU A 190 -18.57 -0.05 -14.49
N THR A 191 -18.79 0.95 -13.63
CA THR A 191 -18.99 2.35 -14.07
C THR A 191 -17.68 3.03 -14.45
N ASN A 192 -16.57 2.64 -13.84
CA ASN A 192 -15.24 3.17 -14.17
C ASN A 192 -14.46 2.16 -15.04
N PRO A 193 -14.27 2.44 -16.34
CA PRO A 193 -13.55 1.54 -17.23
C PRO A 193 -12.09 1.33 -16.86
N VAL A 194 -11.45 2.34 -16.27
CA VAL A 194 -10.04 2.25 -15.85
C VAL A 194 -9.91 1.24 -14.72
N PHE A 195 -10.82 1.26 -13.74
CA PHE A 195 -10.77 0.38 -12.59
C PHE A 195 -10.88 -1.11 -12.97
N TYR A 196 -11.91 -1.50 -13.71
CA TYR A 196 -12.06 -2.92 -14.07
C TYR A 196 -11.00 -3.36 -15.08
N SER A 197 -10.51 -2.46 -15.95
CA SER A 197 -9.43 -2.79 -16.89
C SER A 197 -8.14 -3.11 -16.15
N ILE A 198 -7.78 -2.34 -15.12
CA ILE A 198 -6.60 -2.60 -14.28
C ILE A 198 -6.74 -3.93 -13.55
N LEU A 199 -7.91 -4.23 -12.97
CA LEU A 199 -8.14 -5.52 -12.32
C LEU A 199 -7.96 -6.70 -13.27
N ILE A 200 -8.51 -6.61 -14.50
CA ILE A 200 -8.39 -7.68 -15.50
C ILE A 200 -6.94 -7.83 -15.96
N ILE A 201 -6.26 -6.72 -16.26
CA ILE A 201 -4.86 -6.72 -16.70
C ILE A 201 -3.97 -7.33 -15.61
N THR A 202 -4.17 -6.96 -14.35
CA THR A 202 -3.41 -7.51 -13.23
C THR A 202 -3.70 -9.00 -13.04
N ALA A 203 -4.96 -9.42 -13.08
CA ALA A 203 -5.32 -10.84 -12.95
C ALA A 203 -4.74 -11.69 -14.10
N ALA A 204 -4.82 -11.20 -15.34
CA ALA A 204 -4.24 -11.87 -16.51
C ALA A 204 -2.71 -11.93 -16.41
N SER A 205 -2.07 -10.84 -16.01
CA SER A 205 -0.62 -10.80 -15.80
C SER A 205 -0.17 -11.79 -14.72
N GLN A 206 -0.94 -11.92 -13.64
CA GLN A 206 -0.66 -12.90 -12.59
C GLN A 206 -0.72 -14.34 -13.11
N VAL A 207 -1.70 -14.67 -13.96
CA VAL A 207 -1.79 -15.99 -14.61
C VAL A 207 -0.55 -16.25 -15.48
N VAL A 208 -0.13 -15.26 -16.27
CA VAL A 208 1.07 -15.38 -17.13
C VAL A 208 2.34 -15.58 -16.29
N ILE A 209 2.51 -14.83 -15.21
CA ILE A 209 3.68 -14.92 -14.32
C ILE A 209 3.75 -16.27 -13.61
N VAL A 210 2.62 -16.78 -13.12
CA VAL A 210 2.60 -18.07 -12.41
C VAL A 210 2.81 -19.24 -13.38
N GLN A 211 2.24 -19.19 -14.59
CA GLN A 211 2.32 -20.31 -15.53
C GLN A 211 3.60 -20.32 -16.39
N PHE A 212 4.13 -19.14 -16.75
CA PHE A 212 5.27 -19.00 -17.67
C PHE A 212 6.46 -18.24 -17.08
N GLY A 213 6.30 -17.59 -15.93
CA GLY A 213 7.32 -16.72 -15.32
C GLY A 213 8.39 -17.43 -14.49
N GLY A 214 8.47 -18.76 -14.51
CA GLY A 214 9.27 -19.52 -13.55
C GLY A 214 10.77 -19.20 -13.48
N ARG A 215 11.39 -18.77 -14.59
CA ARG A 215 12.80 -18.35 -14.59
C ARG A 215 13.05 -16.96 -13.98
N ALA A 216 12.09 -16.04 -14.10
CA ALA A 216 12.24 -14.66 -13.67
C ALA A 216 11.67 -14.42 -12.27
N PHE A 217 10.56 -15.07 -11.96
CA PHE A 217 9.82 -14.89 -10.70
C PHE A 217 10.01 -16.04 -9.71
N SER A 218 10.83 -17.05 -10.06
CA SER A 218 11.02 -18.26 -9.26
C SER A 218 9.67 -18.90 -8.86
N THR A 219 8.77 -19.01 -9.85
CA THR A 219 7.44 -19.62 -9.70
C THR A 219 7.41 -20.99 -10.36
N ALA A 220 6.63 -21.91 -9.79
CA ALA A 220 6.31 -23.18 -10.40
C ALA A 220 4.89 -23.13 -11.00
N PRO A 221 4.63 -23.77 -12.15
CA PRO A 221 3.28 -23.84 -12.70
C PRO A 221 2.36 -24.54 -11.71
N LEU A 222 1.22 -23.91 -11.40
CA LEU A 222 0.18 -24.44 -10.52
C LEU A 222 -0.82 -25.30 -11.31
N SER A 223 -1.39 -26.30 -10.64
CA SER A 223 -2.54 -27.04 -11.17
C SER A 223 -3.82 -26.22 -11.07
N LEU A 224 -4.85 -26.61 -11.85
CA LEU A 224 -6.15 -25.94 -11.83
C LEU A 224 -6.78 -25.98 -10.42
N ASP A 225 -6.65 -27.10 -9.71
CA ASP A 225 -7.15 -27.24 -8.34
C ASP A 225 -6.49 -26.26 -7.37
N GLN A 226 -5.17 -26.10 -7.44
CA GLN A 226 -4.43 -25.14 -6.61
C GLN A 226 -4.86 -23.70 -6.93
N TRP A 227 -5.07 -23.39 -8.22
CA TRP A 227 -5.61 -22.10 -8.66
C TRP A 227 -7.00 -21.80 -8.07
N LEU A 228 -7.89 -22.79 -8.07
CA LEU A 228 -9.23 -22.65 -7.48
C LEU A 228 -9.16 -22.38 -5.98
N TRP A 229 -8.24 -23.01 -5.26
CA TRP A 229 -8.02 -22.73 -3.84
C TRP A 229 -7.47 -21.32 -3.60
N CYS A 230 -6.51 -20.84 -4.42
CA CYS A 230 -6.03 -19.46 -4.33
C CYS A 230 -7.16 -18.45 -4.57
N LEU A 231 -8.00 -18.70 -5.59
CA LEU A 231 -9.17 -17.88 -5.90
C LEU A 231 -10.22 -17.94 -4.77
N PHE A 232 -10.43 -19.10 -4.17
CA PHE A 232 -11.34 -19.27 -3.04
C PHE A 232 -10.93 -18.42 -1.84
N PHE A 233 -9.65 -18.47 -1.44
CA PHE A 233 -9.14 -17.64 -0.35
C PHE A 233 -9.21 -16.14 -0.68
N GLY A 234 -8.91 -15.79 -1.94
CA GLY A 234 -9.07 -14.44 -2.47
C GLY A 234 -10.51 -13.93 -2.38
N ALA A 235 -11.48 -14.67 -2.91
CA ALA A 235 -12.89 -14.35 -2.85
C ALA A 235 -13.41 -14.31 -1.40
N GLY A 236 -12.83 -15.13 -0.51
CA GLY A 236 -13.09 -15.07 0.93
C GLY A 236 -12.80 -13.71 1.56
N VAL A 237 -11.86 -12.91 1.02
CA VAL A 237 -11.61 -11.53 1.46
C VAL A 237 -12.83 -10.64 1.23
N LEU A 238 -13.57 -10.81 0.12
CA LEU A 238 -14.79 -10.05 -0.15
C LEU A 238 -15.87 -10.35 0.89
N VAL A 239 -16.08 -11.64 1.18
CA VAL A 239 -17.06 -12.09 2.18
C VAL A 239 -16.67 -11.61 3.57
N TRP A 240 -15.38 -11.73 3.92
CA TRP A 240 -14.84 -11.26 5.19
C TRP A 240 -14.96 -9.73 5.34
N GLY A 241 -14.73 -8.98 4.27
CA GLY A 241 -14.97 -7.53 4.23
C GLY A 241 -16.40 -7.18 4.61
N GLN A 242 -17.37 -7.92 4.08
CA GLN A 242 -18.76 -7.75 4.47
C GLN A 242 -19.00 -8.08 5.96
N CYS A 243 -18.36 -9.11 6.50
CA CYS A 243 -18.42 -9.39 7.94
C CYS A 243 -17.85 -8.22 8.77
N ILE A 244 -16.69 -7.66 8.38
CA ILE A 244 -16.08 -6.52 9.09
C ILE A 244 -17.01 -5.30 9.07
N THR A 245 -17.69 -5.03 7.96
CA THR A 245 -18.61 -3.87 7.88
C THR A 245 -19.81 -4.02 8.82
N THR A 246 -20.27 -5.24 9.11
CA THR A 246 -21.39 -5.48 10.06
C THR A 246 -21.03 -5.18 11.52
N ILE A 247 -19.74 -5.24 11.88
CA ILE A 247 -19.29 -4.99 13.25
C ILE A 247 -19.29 -3.47 13.53
N PRO A 248 -20.11 -2.98 14.49
CA PRO A 248 -20.25 -1.56 14.75
C PRO A 248 -18.97 -0.96 15.35
N THR A 249 -18.50 0.15 14.77
CA THR A 249 -17.28 0.89 15.17
C THR A 249 -17.35 1.46 16.60
N LYS A 250 -18.52 1.42 17.25
CA LYS A 250 -18.73 1.87 18.64
C LYS A 250 -17.91 1.08 19.67
N LYS A 251 -17.45 -0.14 19.34
CA LYS A 251 -16.67 -1.00 20.25
C LYS A 251 -15.15 -0.77 20.21
N ILE A 252 -14.65 0.13 19.36
CA ILE A 252 -13.20 0.32 19.16
C ILE A 252 -12.69 1.50 20.01
N PRO A 253 -11.61 1.32 20.80
CA PRO A 253 -11.09 2.34 21.71
C PRO A 253 -10.65 3.62 20.98
N LYS A 254 -10.76 4.76 21.68
CA LYS A 254 -10.50 6.10 21.10
C LYS A 254 -9.04 6.34 20.69
N THR A 255 -8.13 5.56 21.25
CA THR A 255 -6.67 5.61 21.07
C THR A 255 -6.19 5.20 19.68
N PHE A 256 -7.02 4.50 18.91
CA PHE A 256 -6.62 3.97 17.60
C PHE A 256 -6.81 4.97 16.43
N THR A 257 -6.96 6.26 16.75
CA THR A 257 -7.08 7.32 15.75
C THR A 257 -5.72 7.99 15.59
N TRP A 258 -5.01 7.70 14.50
CA TRP A 258 -3.67 8.25 14.25
C TRP A 258 -3.77 9.54 13.42
N GLY A 259 -3.15 10.62 13.91
CA GLY A 259 -3.15 11.93 13.26
C GLY A 259 -4.20 12.91 13.78
N SER A 260 -4.76 12.69 14.97
CA SER A 260 -5.58 13.70 15.64
C SER A 260 -4.65 14.75 16.26
N GLY A 261 -4.62 15.97 15.71
CA GLY A 261 -4.06 17.12 16.42
C GLY A 261 -4.94 17.44 17.64
N ASN A 262 -4.33 17.85 18.75
CA ASN A 262 -5.08 18.31 19.92
C ASN A 262 -5.77 19.64 19.56
N PRO A 263 -7.03 19.87 19.97
CA PRO A 263 -7.76 21.10 19.62
C PRO A 263 -7.15 22.37 20.25
N GLU A 264 -6.30 22.25 21.27
CA GLU A 264 -5.78 23.39 22.04
C GLU A 264 -4.70 24.20 21.32
N ASP A 265 -4.06 23.67 20.27
CA ASP A 265 -2.97 24.38 19.56
C ASP A 265 -3.48 25.38 18.50
N LEU A 266 -4.80 25.47 18.26
CA LEU A 266 -5.39 26.37 17.26
C LEU A 266 -6.12 27.57 17.88
N ASP A 267 -6.66 27.45 19.09
CA ASP A 267 -7.38 28.54 19.75
C ASP A 267 -6.42 29.54 20.45
N ALA A 268 -5.18 29.15 20.74
CA ALA A 268 -4.16 30.04 21.29
C ALA A 268 -3.63 31.09 20.30
N GLY A 269 -3.91 30.94 18.99
CA GLY A 269 -3.53 31.90 17.95
C GLY A 269 -4.59 32.98 17.67
N GLY A 270 -5.76 32.91 18.31
CA GLY A 270 -6.91 33.76 18.00
C GLY A 270 -6.89 35.15 18.66
N SER A 271 -5.92 35.45 19.51
CA SER A 271 -5.93 36.68 20.31
C SER A 271 -4.59 37.39 20.40
N LEU A 272 -3.86 37.60 19.30
CA LEU A 272 -2.80 38.64 19.27
C LEU A 272 -2.66 39.26 17.87
N VAL A 273 -3.01 40.54 17.83
CA VAL A 273 -2.45 41.61 16.99
C VAL A 273 -2.82 41.59 15.50
N GLU A 274 -3.80 42.44 15.23
CA GLU A 274 -4.01 43.19 14.00
C GLU A 274 -2.72 43.98 13.65
N ASP A 275 -1.79 43.40 12.89
CA ASP A 275 -0.82 44.21 12.13
C ASP A 275 -0.21 43.48 10.92
N THR A 276 -0.39 44.12 9.76
CA THR A 276 0.49 44.19 8.58
C THR A 276 1.53 43.07 8.38
N SER A 277 1.16 41.96 7.72
CA SER A 277 2.07 41.17 6.85
C SER A 277 1.34 39.97 6.18
N ARG A 278 0.66 40.23 5.07
CA ARG A 278 -0.05 39.20 4.27
C ARG A 278 0.87 38.35 3.37
N GLY A 279 2.19 38.57 3.39
CA GLY A 279 3.16 37.88 2.53
C GLY A 279 3.79 36.61 3.11
N SER A 280 3.86 36.46 4.45
CA SER A 280 4.63 35.36 5.06
C SER A 280 3.83 34.05 5.19
N ILE A 281 2.52 34.12 5.44
CA ILE A 281 1.67 32.95 5.70
C ILE A 281 1.56 32.03 4.46
N SER A 282 1.47 32.61 3.26
CA SER A 282 1.40 31.83 2.02
C SER A 282 2.73 31.09 1.75
N GLN A 283 3.87 31.71 2.06
CA GLN A 283 5.18 31.06 1.97
C GLN A 283 5.36 29.95 3.02
N GLU A 284 4.85 30.15 4.24
CA GLU A 284 5.00 29.20 5.34
C GLU A 284 4.13 27.94 5.15
N VAL A 285 2.93 28.08 4.58
CA VAL A 285 2.08 26.94 4.17
C VAL A 285 2.70 26.19 3.00
N LYS A 286 3.25 26.89 1.99
CA LYS A 286 3.99 26.27 0.88
C LYS A 286 5.23 25.51 1.37
N ARG A 287 5.98 26.09 2.31
CA ARG A 287 7.13 25.45 2.97
C ARG A 287 6.72 24.24 3.79
N THR A 288 5.63 24.32 4.55
CA THR A 288 5.13 23.20 5.37
C THR A 288 4.63 22.05 4.50
N GLY A 289 3.92 22.36 3.41
CA GLY A 289 3.55 21.37 2.39
C GLY A 289 4.75 20.74 1.69
N GLN A 290 5.77 21.53 1.35
CA GLN A 290 7.04 21.04 0.81
C GLN A 290 7.81 20.19 1.82
N ILE A 291 7.83 20.56 3.11
CA ILE A 291 8.47 19.79 4.18
C ILE A 291 7.71 18.47 4.41
N LEU A 292 6.39 18.46 4.31
CA LEU A 292 5.58 17.25 4.35
C LEU A 292 5.81 16.37 3.11
N TRP A 293 5.97 16.97 1.93
CA TRP A 293 6.29 16.27 0.69
C TRP A 293 7.71 15.70 0.70
N ILE A 294 8.69 16.44 1.23
CA ILE A 294 10.06 15.99 1.45
C ILE A 294 10.10 14.90 2.53
N ARG A 295 9.30 15.00 3.59
CA ARG A 295 9.12 13.94 4.61
C ARG A 295 8.40 12.71 4.07
N GLY A 296 7.45 12.89 3.16
CA GLY A 296 6.79 11.83 2.42
C GLY A 296 7.74 11.13 1.46
N LEU A 297 8.56 11.90 0.73
CA LEU A 297 9.63 11.41 -0.13
C LEU A 297 10.71 10.70 0.66
N THR A 298 11.15 11.23 1.81
CA THR A 298 12.11 10.52 2.67
C THR A 298 11.48 9.28 3.26
N ARG A 299 10.19 9.24 3.60
CA ARG A 299 9.50 8.00 4.01
C ARG A 299 9.39 6.99 2.87
N LEU A 300 9.06 7.43 1.66
CA LEU A 300 9.06 6.58 0.46
C LEU A 300 10.47 6.10 0.12
N GLN A 301 11.47 6.96 0.27
CA GLN A 301 12.87 6.64 0.06
C GLN A 301 13.40 5.73 1.16
N THR A 302 12.89 5.83 2.40
CA THR A 302 13.20 4.90 3.49
C THR A 302 12.46 3.58 3.30
N GLN A 303 11.24 3.56 2.78
CA GLN A 303 10.54 2.32 2.42
C GLN A 303 11.18 1.64 1.22
N LEU A 304 11.53 2.41 0.18
CA LEU A 304 12.32 1.95 -0.96
C LEU A 304 13.72 1.55 -0.54
N SER A 305 14.35 2.22 0.44
CA SER A 305 15.67 1.81 0.93
C SER A 305 15.60 0.63 1.88
N LEU A 306 14.53 0.45 2.66
CA LEU A 306 14.30 -0.73 3.50
C LEU A 306 13.94 -1.94 2.64
N GLN A 307 13.17 -1.72 1.58
CA GLN A 307 12.86 -2.74 0.59
C GLN A 307 14.05 -3.04 -0.31
N SER A 308 14.83 -2.03 -0.71
CA SER A 308 16.04 -2.21 -1.49
C SER A 308 17.18 -2.76 -0.66
N SER A 309 17.26 -2.48 0.65
CA SER A 309 18.23 -3.10 1.56
C SER A 309 17.81 -4.50 1.98
N MET A 310 16.51 -4.80 2.10
CA MET A 310 16.04 -6.18 2.15
C MET A 310 16.41 -6.93 0.87
N SER A 311 16.21 -6.35 -0.31
CA SER A 311 16.64 -7.00 -1.56
C SER A 311 18.16 -7.02 -1.73
N LEU A 312 18.93 -6.05 -1.22
CA LEU A 312 20.41 -6.05 -1.23
C LEU A 312 21.02 -7.00 -0.20
N GLN A 313 20.39 -7.24 0.96
CA GLN A 313 20.81 -8.29 1.89
C GLN A 313 20.54 -9.68 1.30
N VAL A 314 19.42 -9.84 0.60
CA VAL A 314 19.11 -11.08 -0.16
C VAL A 314 20.10 -11.27 -1.32
N ILE A 315 20.40 -10.23 -2.10
CA ILE A 315 21.36 -10.26 -3.21
C ILE A 315 22.81 -10.41 -2.71
N GLY A 316 23.15 -9.80 -1.57
CA GLY A 316 24.47 -9.89 -0.93
C GLY A 316 24.74 -11.28 -0.38
N GLY A 317 23.72 -11.96 0.17
CA GLY A 317 23.78 -13.38 0.51
C GLY A 317 24.00 -14.26 -0.73
N GLU A 318 23.28 -14.00 -1.82
CA GLU A 318 23.44 -14.75 -3.09
C GLU A 318 24.80 -14.51 -3.80
N LEU A 319 25.44 -13.35 -3.60
CA LEU A 319 26.76 -13.03 -4.16
C LEU A 319 27.92 -13.60 -3.32
N GLN A 320 27.76 -13.65 -2.00
CA GLN A 320 28.74 -14.25 -1.09
C GLN A 320 28.89 -15.76 -1.35
N ASP A 321 27.79 -16.44 -1.68
CA ASP A 321 27.77 -17.88 -1.99
C ASP A 321 28.21 -18.23 -3.42
N ARG A 322 28.40 -17.22 -4.29
CA ARG A 322 28.85 -17.39 -5.70
C ARG A 322 30.34 -17.18 -5.93
N LEU A 323 31.12 -16.77 -4.92
CA LEU A 323 32.57 -16.66 -5.05
C LEU A 323 33.28 -17.83 -4.36
N ILE A 324 34.07 -18.55 -5.17
CA ILE A 324 34.98 -19.64 -4.79
C ILE A 324 35.77 -19.23 -3.53
N PRO A 325 35.90 -20.09 -2.50
CA PRO A 325 36.65 -19.74 -1.30
C PRO A 325 38.14 -19.68 -1.66
N VAL A 326 38.68 -18.48 -1.81
CA VAL A 326 40.13 -18.27 -1.80
C VAL A 326 40.60 -18.52 -0.36
N PRO A 327 41.55 -19.42 -0.11
CA PRO A 327 41.99 -19.71 1.25
C PRO A 327 42.60 -18.45 1.86
N TYR A 328 42.06 -18.06 3.02
CA TYR A 328 42.51 -16.93 3.81
C TYR A 328 43.93 -17.22 4.34
N SER A 329 44.95 -16.85 3.58
CA SER A 329 46.34 -16.86 4.07
C SER A 329 46.52 -15.68 5.02
N LYS A 330 46.69 -15.98 6.31
CA LYS A 330 46.98 -15.01 7.39
C LYS A 330 48.26 -14.18 7.17
N ALA A 331 49.05 -14.44 6.12
CA ALA A 331 50.27 -13.70 5.84
C ALA A 331 50.03 -12.30 5.22
N ALA A 332 48.91 -12.09 4.51
CA ALA A 332 48.68 -10.82 3.80
C ALA A 332 48.18 -9.68 4.71
N THR A 333 47.57 -10.01 5.85
CA THR A 333 47.09 -9.01 6.82
C THR A 333 48.21 -8.45 7.70
N ASP A 334 49.28 -9.20 7.95
CA ASP A 334 50.41 -8.72 8.77
C ASP A 334 51.34 -7.78 7.98
N GLU A 335 51.47 -7.96 6.66
CA GLU A 335 52.21 -7.00 5.82
C GLU A 335 51.47 -5.67 5.64
N ALA A 336 50.12 -5.66 5.61
CA ALA A 336 49.34 -4.44 5.45
C ALA A 336 49.35 -3.55 6.71
N VAL A 337 49.49 -4.13 7.91
CA VAL A 337 49.56 -3.37 9.18
C VAL A 337 50.94 -2.72 9.37
N SER A 338 52.01 -3.27 8.78
CA SER A 338 53.35 -2.69 8.85
C SER A 338 53.52 -1.36 8.09
N TRP A 339 52.66 -1.07 7.10
CA TRP A 339 52.75 0.14 6.28
C TRP A 339 52.02 1.36 6.86
N ILE A 340 51.28 1.20 7.96
CA ILE A 340 50.52 2.28 8.61
C ILE A 340 51.25 2.84 9.86
N ALA A 341 52.41 2.27 10.22
CA ALA A 341 53.15 2.66 11.43
C ALA A 341 54.49 3.39 11.19
N ILE A 342 54.70 4.03 10.02
CA ILE A 342 55.77 5.03 9.80
C ILE A 342 55.19 6.27 9.12
#